data_AF-A0AAD4HDM3-F1
#
_entry.id   AF-A0AAD4HDM3-F1
#
_cell.length_a   1.000
_cell.length_b   1.000
_cell.length_c   1.000
_cell.angle_alpha   90.00
_cell.angle_beta   90.00
_cell.angle_gamma   90.00
#
_symmetry.space_group_name_H-M   'P 1'
#
loop_
_entity.id
_entity.type
_entity.pdbx_description
1 polymer ?
#
loop_
_entity_poly.entity_id
_entity_poly.type
_entity_poly.pdbx_seq_one_letter_code
_entity_poly.pdbx_strand_id
1 'polypeptide(L)' 'VADPEQGDIIDETLDLFRANSLFCNFEIKGPADRLLIILILYISDCLAKIGSARTVPTQIEASKMLNTLSVDNLAIPGDA' A
#
# COMPACT_ATOMS: atom_id res chain seq x y z
N VAL A 1 -26.51 0.13 1.12
CA VAL A 1 -25.57 -0.85 1.73
C VAL A 1 -24.63 -1.27 0.60
N ALA A 2 -23.32 -1.20 0.79
CA ALA A 2 -22.38 -1.63 -0.24
C ALA A 2 -22.46 -3.16 -0.39
N ASP A 3 -22.40 -3.67 -1.61
CA ASP A 3 -22.38 -5.09 -1.88
C ASP A 3 -21.00 -5.65 -1.47
N PRO A 4 -20.92 -6.63 -0.55
CA PRO A 4 -19.65 -7.17 -0.08
C PRO A 4 -18.88 -7.97 -1.14
N GLU A 5 -19.50 -8.32 -2.28
CA GLU A 5 -18.82 -8.94 -3.43
C GLU A 5 -18.33 -7.91 -4.45
N GLN A 6 -18.72 -6.64 -4.29
CA GLN A 6 -18.17 -5.55 -5.10
C GLN A 6 -16.81 -5.15 -4.53
N GLY A 7 -15.75 -5.44 -5.28
CA GLY A 7 -14.37 -5.11 -4.91
C GLY A 7 -14.21 -3.64 -4.56
N ASP A 8 -13.38 -3.37 -3.55
CA ASP A 8 -13.15 -2.03 -3.05
C ASP A 8 -11.86 -1.41 -3.63
N ILE A 9 -11.55 -0.19 -3.18
CA ILE A 9 -10.36 0.53 -3.63
C ILE A 9 -9.04 -0.14 -3.18
N ILE A 10 -9.07 -0.96 -2.13
CA ILE A 10 -7.91 -1.72 -1.66
C ILE A 10 -7.66 -2.90 -2.61
N ASP A 11 -8.71 -3.62 -3.01
CA ASP A 11 -8.62 -4.69 -4.00
C ASP A 11 -8.07 -4.16 -5.33
N GLU A 12 -8.62 -3.04 -5.82
CA GLU A 12 -8.15 -2.37 -7.03
C GLU A 12 -6.67 -1.95 -6.91
N THR A 13 -6.26 -1.43 -5.76
CA THR A 13 -4.87 -1.04 -5.52
C THR A 13 -3.94 -2.27 -5.53
N LEU A 14 -4.33 -3.40 -4.92
CA LEU A 14 -3.52 -4.62 -4.90
C LEU A 14 -3.33 -5.22 -6.30
N ASP A 15 -4.37 -5.18 -7.13
CA ASP A 15 -4.31 -5.61 -8.52
C ASP A 15 -3.40 -4.69 -9.35
N LEU A 16 -3.56 -3.37 -9.18
CA LEU A 16 -2.77 -2.36 -9.89
C LEU A 16 -1.33 -2.27 -9.39
N PHE A 17 -1.04 -2.65 -8.15
CA PHE A 17 0.30 -2.58 -7.56
C PHE A 17 1.32 -3.36 -8.38
N ARG A 18 1.00 -4.59 -8.79
CA ARG A 18 1.91 -5.44 -9.57
C ARG A 18 2.31 -4.83 -10.91
N ALA A 19 1.37 -4.18 -11.59
CA ALA A 19 1.65 -3.51 -12.87
C ALA A 19 2.36 -2.17 -12.66
N ASN A 20 1.93 -1.38 -11.67
CA ASN A 20 2.38 0.00 -11.47
C ASN A 20 3.67 0.14 -10.65
N SER A 21 4.15 -0.89 -9.93
CA SER A 21 5.48 -0.84 -9.28
C SER A 21 6.63 -0.64 -10.27
N LEU A 22 6.42 -0.84 -11.57
CA LEU A 22 7.42 -0.66 -12.64
C LEU A 22 7.28 0.66 -13.40
N PHE A 23 6.18 1.40 -13.23
CA PHE A 23 5.90 2.63 -13.99
C PHE A 23 5.88 3.84 -13.06
N CYS A 24 6.80 4.79 -13.29
CA CYS A 24 6.93 6.01 -12.49
C CYS A 24 5.97 7.14 -12.92
N ASN A 25 5.11 6.93 -13.90
CA ASN A 25 4.21 7.96 -14.43
C ASN A 25 2.75 7.55 -14.23
N PHE A 26 2.07 8.26 -13.34
CA PHE A 26 0.64 8.11 -13.09
C PHE A 26 -0.07 9.42 -13.45
N GLU A 27 -1.01 9.39 -14.39
CA GLU A 27 -1.81 10.56 -14.75
C GLU A 27 -2.93 10.75 -13.72
N ILE A 28 -2.82 11.80 -12.89
CA ILE A 28 -3.82 12.09 -11.85
C ILE A 28 -5.02 12.80 -12.47
N LYS A 29 -6.17 12.13 -12.53
CA LYS A 29 -7.43 12.67 -13.10
C LYS A 29 -8.42 13.11 -12.03
N GLY A 30 -8.34 12.54 -10.82
CA GLY A 30 -9.28 12.85 -9.75
C GLY A 30 -8.77 12.56 -8.33
N PRO A 31 -9.64 12.78 -7.32
CA PRO A 31 -9.30 12.52 -5.92
C PRO A 31 -9.11 11.02 -5.62
N ALA A 32 -9.77 10.13 -6.37
CA ALA A 32 -9.61 8.69 -6.24
C ALA A 32 -8.18 8.24 -6.61
N ASP A 33 -7.64 8.78 -7.70
CA ASP A 33 -6.26 8.51 -8.15
C ASP A 33 -5.22 8.89 -7.10
N ARG A 34 -5.45 10.00 -6.40
CA ARG A 34 -4.57 10.44 -5.31
C ARG A 34 -4.54 9.42 -4.17
N LEU A 35 -5.72 8.90 -3.79
CA LEU A 35 -5.81 7.85 -2.78
C LEU A 35 -5.13 6.57 -3.27
N LEU A 36 -5.32 6.19 -4.53
CA LEU A 36 -4.72 5.01 -5.14
C LEU A 36 -3.19 5.07 -5.14
N ILE A 37 -2.60 6.24 -5.44
CA ILE A 37 -1.14 6.46 -5.34
C ILE A 37 -0.65 6.29 -3.90
N ILE A 38 -1.35 6.88 -2.92
CA ILE A 38 -0.97 6.77 -1.50
C ILE A 38 -1.00 5.29 -1.07
N LEU A 39 -2.01 4.53 -1.47
CA LEU A 39 -2.12 3.12 -1.16
C LEU A 39 -1.00 2.29 -1.83
N ILE A 40 -0.64 2.59 -3.09
CA ILE A 40 0.50 1.94 -3.77
C ILE A 40 1.82 2.21 -3.04
N LEU A 41 2.05 3.45 -2.58
CA LEU A 41 3.23 3.80 -1.79
C LEU A 41 3.24 3.06 -0.45
N TYR A 42 2.08 2.97 0.21
CA TYR A 42 1.93 2.26 1.47
C TYR A 42 2.25 0.76 1.34
N ILE A 43 1.78 0.10 0.28
CA ILE A 43 2.11 -1.31 0.00
C ILE A 43 3.61 -1.47 -0.23
N SER A 44 4.25 -0.53 -0.93
CA SER A 44 5.70 -0.54 -1.14
C SER A 44 6.46 -0.48 0.18
N ASP A 45 6.03 0.37 1.11
CA ASP A 45 6.65 0.51 2.43
C ASP A 45 6.41 -0.73 3.31
N CYS A 46 5.20 -1.32 3.25
CA CYS A 46 4.91 -2.61 3.91
C CYS A 46 5.88 -3.71 3.44
N LEU A 47 6.10 -3.80 2.14
CA LEU A 47 7.02 -4.77 1.54
C LEU A 47 8.48 -4.46 1.87
N ALA A 48 8.88 -3.18 1.88
CA ALA A 48 10.21 -2.76 2.29
C ALA A 48 10.47 -3.11 3.76
N LYS A 49 9.48 -2.92 4.65
CA LYS A 49 9.56 -3.27 6.06
C LYS A 49 9.75 -4.77 6.26
N ILE A 50 8.96 -5.59 5.58
CA ILE A 50 9.09 -7.06 5.62
C ILE A 50 10.43 -7.51 5.03
N GLY A 51 10.83 -6.92 3.90
CA GLY A 51 12.09 -7.22 3.20
C GLY A 51 13.35 -6.75 3.94
N SER A 52 13.23 -5.80 4.88
CA SER A 52 14.33 -5.36 5.72
C SER A 52 14.77 -6.39 6.77
N ALA A 53 13.94 -7.41 7.04
CA ALA A 53 14.28 -8.48 7.96
C ALA A 53 15.39 -9.37 7.39
N ARG A 54 16.37 -9.72 8.23
CA ARG A 54 17.52 -10.57 7.85
C ARG A 54 17.10 -11.97 7.39
N THR A 55 15.96 -12.44 7.87
CA THR A 55 15.34 -13.74 7.53
C THR A 55 13.89 -13.49 7.20
N VAL A 56 13.32 -14.29 6.28
CA VAL A 56 11.90 -14.18 5.92
C VAL A 56 11.05 -14.40 7.19
N PRO A 57 10.31 -13.39 7.65
CA PRO A 57 9.52 -13.50 8.87
C PRO A 57 8.37 -14.48 8.67
N THR A 58 7.94 -15.13 9.76
CA THR A 58 6.72 -15.93 9.75
C THR A 58 5.50 -15.03 9.54
N GLN A 59 4.37 -15.59 9.12
CA GLN A 59 3.13 -14.82 8.92
C GLN A 59 2.72 -14.01 10.16
N ILE A 60 2.95 -14.58 11.37
CA ILE A 60 2.63 -13.93 12.65
C ILE A 60 3.55 -12.74 12.90
N GLU A 61 4.85 -12.90 12.66
CA GLU A 61 5.83 -11.82 12.83
C GLU A 61 5.60 -10.71 11.82
N ALA A 62 5.36 -11.05 10.56
CA ALA A 62 5.01 -10.10 9.51
C ALA A 62 3.75 -9.32 9.89
N SER A 63 2.70 -9.99 10.39
CA SER A 63 1.47 -9.34 10.85
C SER A 63 1.74 -8.35 11.98
N LYS A 64 2.61 -8.70 12.94
CA LYS A 64 2.99 -7.81 14.04
C LYS A 64 3.80 -6.60 13.56
N MET A 65 4.72 -6.81 12.62
CA MET A 65 5.50 -5.73 12.00
C MET A 65 4.59 -4.75 11.25
N LEU A 66 3.66 -5.26 10.44
CA LEU A 66 2.71 -4.43 9.70
C LEU A 66 1.71 -3.71 10.61
N ASN A 67 1.22 -4.35 11.68
CA ASN A 67 0.39 -3.68 12.69
C ASN A 67 1.12 -2.52 13.39
N THR A 68 2.43 -2.65 13.57
CA THR A 68 3.21 -1.55 14.12
C THR A 68 3.35 -0.42 13.09
N LEU A 69 3.59 -0.77 11.83
CA LEU A 69 3.70 0.19 10.73
C LEU A 69 2.40 0.95 10.46
N SER A 70 1.23 0.32 10.61
CA SER A 70 -0.07 0.96 10.38
C SER A 70 -0.40 2.10 11.36
N VAL A 71 0.28 2.15 12.50
CA VAL A 71 0.13 3.23 13.49
C VAL A 71 1.21 4.31 13.31
N ASP A 72 2.25 4.02 12.51
CA ASP A 72 3.32 4.95 12.23
C ASP A 72 2.87 6.04 11.25
N ASN A 73 3.53 7.20 11.29
CA ASN A 73 3.19 8.31 10.39
C ASN A 73 3.75 8.01 9.00
N LEU A 74 2.86 7.75 8.05
CA LEU A 74 3.22 7.70 6.64
C LEU A 74 3.53 9.12 6.16
N ALA A 75 4.74 9.35 5.63
CA ALA A 75 5.07 10.61 4.98
C ALA A 75 4.20 10.77 3.72
N ILE A 76 3.25 11.70 3.75
CA ILE A 76 2.34 11.95 2.65
C ILE A 76 3.04 12.89 1.64
N PRO A 77 2.88 12.70 0.32
CA PRO A 77 3.39 13.65 -0.66
C PRO A 77 2.85 15.06 -0.40
N GLY A 78 3.71 15.95 0.09
CA GLY A 78 3.38 17.32 0.51
C GLY A 78 3.62 17.63 1.99
N ASP A 79 4.03 16.64 2.79
CA ASP A 79 4.47 16.83 4.19
C ASP A 79 5.94 17.31 4.19
N ALA A 80 6.12 18.64 4.13
CA ALA A 80 7.39 19.37 4.25
C ALA A 80 7.16 20.72 4.92
#